data_AF-A0A1I4Y480-F1
#
_entry.id   AF-A0A1I4Y480-F1
#
_cell.length_a   1.000
_cell.length_b   1.000
_cell.length_c   1.000
_cell.angle_alpha   90.00
_cell.angle_beta   90.00
_cell.angle_gamma   90.00
#
_symmetry.space_group_name_H-M   'P 1'
#
loop_
_entity.id
_entity.type
_entity.pdbx_description
1 polymer ?
#
loop_
_entity_poly.entity_id
_entity_poly.type
_entity_poly.pdbx_seq_one_letter_code
_entity_poly.pdbx_strand_id
1 'polypeptide(L)'
;MKSPQKRSCLPTVIKAGIVFLLLYILFSLMPGLHSQSVYKTPYGRKYHTADCRMVKNVSQRLSLTEAIRLHLAPCKICHPELQESIAAPVQQLLQNPIEQFSGEPVKKPAGTGRTVRCQGITKKGTRCKHMTSIGNGYCFQHQPD
;
A
#
# COMPACT_ATOMS: atom_id res chain seq x y z
N MET A 1 67.59 9.29 20.19
CA MET A 1 66.66 9.52 21.31
C MET A 1 65.24 9.54 20.75
N LYS A 2 64.41 8.51 21.01
CA LYS A 2 62.99 8.48 20.61
C LYS A 2 62.14 8.66 21.87
N SER A 3 61.29 9.68 21.88
CA SER A 3 60.39 9.97 23.00
C SER A 3 59.28 8.90 23.08
N PRO A 4 58.79 8.58 24.29
CA PRO A 4 57.71 7.61 24.44
C PRO A 4 56.37 8.28 24.06
N GLN A 5 55.71 7.76 23.03
CA GLN A 5 54.34 8.15 22.71
C GLN A 5 53.38 7.64 23.81
N LYS A 6 52.78 8.57 24.54
CA LYS A 6 51.69 8.30 25.48
C LYS A 6 50.46 7.83 24.69
N ARG A 7 50.21 6.53 24.68
CA ARG A 7 48.97 5.96 24.14
C ARG A 7 47.84 6.28 25.11
N SER A 8 47.01 7.27 24.77
CA SER A 8 45.80 7.60 25.52
C SER A 8 44.75 6.49 25.32
N CYS A 9 44.73 5.52 26.23
CA CYS A 9 43.64 4.57 26.36
C CYS A 9 42.43 5.29 26.97
N LEU A 10 41.61 5.92 26.12
CA LEU A 10 40.26 6.28 26.53
C LEU A 10 39.56 4.98 26.98
N PRO A 11 39.05 4.89 28.22
CA PRO A 11 38.60 3.64 28.80
C PRO A 11 37.52 3.03 27.92
N THR A 12 37.62 1.72 27.67
CA THR A 12 36.79 0.95 26.74
C THR A 12 35.29 1.18 26.97
N VAL A 13 34.90 1.46 28.20
CA VAL A 13 33.54 1.78 28.64
C VAL A 13 33.01 3.09 28.03
N ILE A 14 33.85 4.13 27.92
CA ILE A 14 33.48 5.41 27.30
C ILE A 14 33.32 5.26 25.79
N LYS A 15 34.20 4.46 25.15
CA LYS A 15 34.07 4.16 23.71
C LYS A 15 32.79 3.39 23.41
N ALA A 16 32.46 2.39 24.24
CA ALA A 16 31.22 1.64 24.12
C ALA A 16 29.99 2.55 24.32
N GLY A 17 30.01 3.43 25.33
CA GLY A 17 28.94 4.40 25.58
C GLY A 17 28.70 5.37 24.42
N ILE A 18 29.77 5.89 23.80
CA ILE A 18 29.67 6.74 22.60
C ILE A 18 29.07 5.95 21.43
N VAL A 19 29.48 4.70 21.23
CA VAL A 19 28.92 3.85 20.16
C VAL A 19 27.43 3.58 20.39
N PHE A 20 27.02 3.27 21.61
CA PHE A 20 25.59 3.08 21.94
C PHE A 20 24.77 4.35 21.75
N LEU A 21 25.31 5.51 22.13
CA LEU A 21 24.66 6.81 21.92
C LEU A 21 24.51 7.13 20.42
N LEU A 22 25.55 6.88 19.62
CA LEU A 22 25.48 7.06 18.16
C LEU A 22 24.48 6.11 17.49
N LEU A 23 24.38 4.86 17.95
CA LEU A 23 23.38 3.90 17.45
C LEU A 23 21.94 4.31 17.82
N TYR A 24 21.72 4.80 19.04
CA TYR A 24 20.42 5.29 19.48
C TYR A 24 19.96 6.53 18.71
N ILE A 25 20.90 7.47 18.46
CA ILE A 25 20.66 8.64 17.62
C ILE A 25 20.32 8.19 16.19
N LEU A 26 21.11 7.29 15.59
CA LEU A 26 20.85 6.77 14.24
C LEU A 26 19.48 6.08 14.11
N PHE A 27 19.08 5.31 15.12
CA PHE A 27 17.77 4.64 15.16
C PHE A 27 16.60 5.64 15.34
N SER A 28 16.80 6.70 16.14
CA SER A 28 15.79 7.74 16.36
C SER A 28 15.61 8.67 15.15
N LEU A 29 16.61 8.77 14.26
CA LEU A 29 16.57 9.57 13.03
C LEU A 29 15.89 8.86 11.84
N MET A 30 15.41 7.63 11.98
CA MET A 30 14.68 6.93 10.91
C MET A 30 13.17 7.09 11.13
N PRO A 31 12.52 8.13 10.57
CA PRO A 31 11.06 8.22 10.63
C PRO A 31 10.44 7.00 9.94
N GLY A 32 9.38 6.45 10.56
CA GLY A 32 8.64 5.33 9.99
C GLY A 32 8.13 5.68 8.60
N LEU A 33 8.50 4.86 7.60
CA LEU A 33 8.02 4.98 6.23
C LEU A 33 6.49 4.82 6.18
N HIS A 34 5.76 5.93 6.17
CA HIS A 34 4.31 5.93 5.97
C HIS A 34 4.02 5.85 4.48
N SER A 35 4.01 4.63 3.95
CA SER A 35 3.55 4.40 2.58
C SER A 35 2.03 4.62 2.51
N GLN A 36 1.60 5.61 1.74
CA GLN A 36 0.19 5.85 1.49
C GLN A 36 -0.38 4.76 0.58
N SER A 37 -1.29 3.96 1.13
CA SER A 37 -2.02 2.98 0.35
C SER A 37 -3.33 3.54 -0.20
N VAL A 38 -3.53 3.35 -1.49
CA VAL A 38 -4.76 3.69 -2.21
C VAL A 38 -5.41 2.43 -2.75
N TYR A 39 -6.64 2.55 -3.24
CA TYR A 39 -7.44 1.43 -3.72
C TYR A 39 -7.91 1.68 -5.15
N LYS A 40 -7.82 0.67 -6.02
CA LYS A 40 -8.44 0.70 -7.34
C LYS A 40 -9.58 -0.29 -7.42
N THR A 41 -10.59 0.03 -8.21
CA THR A 41 -11.63 -0.94 -8.58
C THR A 41 -11.20 -1.68 -9.85
N PRO A 42 -11.64 -2.93 -10.11
CA PRO A 42 -11.13 -3.74 -11.23
C PRO A 42 -11.34 -3.12 -12.62
N TYR A 43 -12.41 -2.35 -12.79
CA TYR A 43 -12.79 -1.74 -14.07
C TYR A 43 -12.63 -0.22 -14.08
N GLY A 44 -12.27 0.38 -12.94
CA GLY A 44 -12.21 1.83 -12.79
C GLY A 44 -10.85 2.38 -13.24
N ARG A 45 -10.88 3.51 -13.95
CA ARG A 45 -9.67 4.31 -14.28
C ARG A 45 -9.26 5.28 -13.16
N LYS A 46 -9.74 5.05 -11.94
CA LYS A 46 -9.51 5.93 -10.80
C LYS A 46 -9.03 5.17 -9.58
N TYR A 47 -8.21 5.84 -8.77
CA TYR A 47 -7.84 5.37 -7.43
C TYR A 47 -8.62 6.13 -6.35
N HIS A 48 -8.76 5.48 -5.20
CA HIS A 48 -9.72 5.80 -4.15
C HIS A 48 -9.07 5.65 -2.76
N THR A 49 -9.66 6.27 -1.74
CA THR A 49 -9.36 6.02 -0.32
C THR A 49 -10.03 4.74 0.16
N ALA A 50 -9.63 4.22 1.33
CA ALA A 50 -10.20 3.00 1.91
C ALA A 50 -11.73 3.09 2.14
N ASP A 51 -12.20 4.28 2.52
CA ASP A 51 -13.61 4.53 2.90
C ASP A 51 -14.51 4.92 1.72
N CYS A 52 -13.95 4.94 0.52
CA CYS A 52 -14.68 5.33 -0.68
C CYS A 52 -15.77 4.29 -1.01
N ARG A 53 -17.01 4.73 -1.29
CA ARG A 53 -18.16 3.83 -1.58
C ARG A 53 -17.86 2.78 -2.66
N MET A 54 -17.04 3.13 -3.65
CA MET A 54 -16.66 2.25 -4.76
C MET A 54 -15.71 1.11 -4.34
N VAL A 55 -15.01 1.26 -3.22
CA VAL A 55 -13.98 0.35 -2.72
C VAL A 55 -14.56 -0.75 -1.82
N LYS A 56 -15.75 -0.52 -1.26
CA LYS A 56 -16.38 -1.34 -0.21
C LYS A 56 -16.40 -2.83 -0.55
N ASN A 57 -16.81 -3.18 -1.77
CA ASN A 57 -17.06 -4.58 -2.16
C ASN A 57 -16.01 -5.15 -3.13
N VAL A 58 -15.46 -4.31 -4.01
CA VAL A 58 -14.53 -4.74 -5.07
C VAL A 58 -13.38 -3.75 -5.17
N SER A 59 -12.26 -4.09 -4.56
CA SER A 59 -11.07 -3.27 -4.67
C SER A 59 -9.79 -4.07 -4.53
N GLN A 60 -8.72 -3.49 -5.05
CA GLN A 60 -7.35 -3.94 -4.83
C GLN A 60 -6.59 -2.80 -4.17
N ARG A 61 -5.88 -3.10 -3.08
CA ARG A 61 -4.95 -2.17 -2.42
C ARG A 61 -3.66 -2.07 -3.24
N LEU A 62 -3.15 -0.86 -3.40
CA LEU A 62 -1.87 -0.57 -4.07
C LEU A 62 -1.23 0.69 -3.46
N SER A 63 0.04 0.95 -3.76
CA SER A 63 0.68 2.21 -3.37
C SER A 63 0.21 3.36 -4.27
N LEU A 64 0.34 4.60 -3.78
CA LEU A 64 0.06 5.78 -4.60
C LEU A 64 0.91 5.81 -5.88
N THR A 65 2.21 5.50 -5.75
CA THR A 65 3.15 5.40 -6.87
C THR A 65 2.69 4.42 -7.94
N GLU A 66 2.24 3.23 -7.53
CA GLU A 66 1.70 2.21 -8.42
C GLU A 66 0.45 2.72 -9.15
N ALA A 67 -0.41 3.47 -8.47
CA ALA A 67 -1.63 4.00 -9.07
C ALA A 67 -1.33 4.99 -10.19
N ILE A 68 -0.33 5.85 -9.98
CA ILE A 68 0.09 6.84 -10.98
C ILE A 68 0.75 6.15 -12.17
N ARG A 69 1.59 5.14 -11.92
CA ARG A 69 2.17 4.32 -12.99
C ARG A 69 1.12 3.64 -13.86
N LEU A 70 0.01 3.19 -13.25
CA LEU A 70 -1.14 2.62 -13.96
C LEU A 70 -2.03 3.70 -14.62
N HIS A 71 -1.59 4.96 -14.63
CA HIS A 71 -2.32 6.11 -15.18
C HIS A 71 -3.74 6.26 -14.60
N LEU A 72 -3.91 5.93 -13.32
CA LEU A 72 -5.20 6.09 -12.63
C LEU A 72 -5.36 7.55 -12.18
N ALA A 73 -6.53 8.12 -12.43
CA ALA A 73 -6.87 9.46 -11.96
C ALA A 73 -7.42 9.42 -10.51
N PRO A 74 -7.29 10.51 -9.73
CA PRO A 74 -7.91 10.57 -8.41
C PRO A 74 -9.44 10.50 -8.49
N CYS A 75 -10.06 9.90 -7.48
CA CYS A 75 -11.50 9.87 -7.33
C CYS A 75 -12.06 11.28 -7.02
N LYS A 76 -12.96 11.78 -7.88
CA LYS A 76 -13.66 13.06 -7.70
C LYS A 76 -14.64 13.12 -6.51
N ILE A 77 -14.87 12.01 -5.81
CA ILE A 77 -15.72 11.99 -4.61
C ILE A 77 -14.84 11.98 -3.37
N CYS A 78 -13.75 11.23 -3.44
CA CYS A 78 -12.90 10.93 -2.31
C CYS A 78 -11.73 11.93 -2.21
N HIS A 79 -11.55 12.77 -3.25
CA HIS A 79 -10.50 13.79 -3.39
C HIS A 79 -9.16 13.39 -2.75
N PRO A 80 -8.59 12.21 -3.10
CA PRO A 80 -7.30 11.84 -2.57
C PRO A 80 -6.25 12.73 -3.27
N GLU A 81 -5.89 13.83 -2.64
CA GLU A 81 -4.91 14.77 -3.16
C GLU A 81 -3.59 14.05 -3.42
N LEU A 82 -3.06 14.27 -4.62
CA LEU A 82 -1.67 13.98 -4.90
C LEU A 82 -0.88 15.05 -4.12
N GLN A 83 -0.20 14.68 -3.04
CA GLN A 83 0.66 15.64 -2.35
C GLN A 83 1.68 16.21 -3.36
N GLU A 84 1.73 17.53 -3.49
CA GLU A 84 2.54 18.21 -4.52
C GLU A 84 4.04 17.87 -4.42
N SER A 85 4.51 17.51 -3.23
CA SER A 85 5.88 17.05 -2.98
C SER A 85 6.28 15.76 -3.73
N ILE A 86 5.30 15.02 -4.24
CA ILE A 86 5.51 13.78 -5.00
C ILE A 86 5.33 13.99 -6.51
N ALA A 87 4.96 15.19 -6.97
CA ALA A 87 4.77 15.46 -8.40
C ALA A 87 6.08 15.28 -9.19
N ALA A 88 7.16 15.97 -8.81
CA ALA A 88 8.43 15.91 -9.54
C ALA A 88 9.09 14.51 -9.58
N PRO A 89 9.12 13.71 -8.48
CA PRO A 89 9.65 12.35 -8.51
C PRO A 89 8.81 11.37 -9.33
N VAL A 90 7.51 11.62 -9.51
CA VAL A 90 6.58 10.75 -10.22
C VAL A 90 6.77 10.81 -11.74
N GLN A 91 7.15 11.95 -12.30
CA GLN A 91 7.52 12.03 -13.73
C GLN A 91 8.70 11.14 -14.09
N GLN A 92 9.62 10.85 -13.16
CA GLN A 92 10.78 9.98 -13.35
C GLN A 92 10.47 8.48 -13.23
N LEU A 93 9.33 8.12 -12.62
CA LEU A 93 8.89 6.74 -12.45
C LEU A 93 8.13 6.18 -13.66
N LEU A 94 7.80 7.05 -14.62
CA LEU A 94 7.21 6.66 -15.91
C LEU A 94 8.25 6.08 -16.88
N GLN A 95 9.55 6.23 -16.64
CA GLN A 95 10.60 5.77 -17.56
C GLN A 95 11.19 4.37 -17.26
N ASN A 96 10.93 3.75 -16.11
CA ASN A 96 11.57 2.48 -15.74
C ASN A 96 10.57 1.30 -15.70
N PRO A 97 10.90 0.12 -16.30
CA PRO A 97 10.12 -1.11 -16.13
C PRO A 97 10.25 -1.66 -14.71
N ILE A 98 9.18 -2.25 -14.17
CA ILE A 98 9.15 -2.69 -12.77
C ILE A 98 9.21 -4.20 -12.58
N GLU A 99 10.24 -4.59 -11.84
CA GLU A 99 10.39 -5.88 -11.17
C GLU A 99 9.58 -5.93 -9.86
N GLN A 100 9.08 -7.12 -9.55
CA GLN A 100 7.94 -7.42 -8.68
C GLN A 100 8.07 -6.92 -7.23
N PHE A 101 7.09 -6.13 -6.78
CA PHE A 101 6.90 -5.78 -5.36
C PHE A 101 5.76 -6.62 -4.78
N SER A 102 6.12 -7.68 -4.04
CA SER A 102 5.21 -8.57 -3.32
C SER A 102 4.95 -8.04 -1.91
N GLY A 103 3.96 -7.15 -1.76
CA GLY A 103 3.39 -6.80 -0.46
C GLY A 103 2.11 -7.58 -0.21
N GLU A 104 2.05 -8.32 0.90
CA GLU A 104 0.97 -9.25 1.23
C GLU A 104 -0.39 -8.52 1.47
N PRO A 105 -1.46 -8.87 0.74
CA PRO A 105 -2.73 -8.16 0.81
C PRO A 105 -3.64 -8.72 1.93
N VAL A 106 -4.20 -7.80 2.73
CA VAL A 106 -5.35 -8.08 3.61
C VAL A 106 -6.51 -8.64 2.77
N LYS A 107 -7.00 -9.82 3.18
CA LYS A 107 -7.94 -10.69 2.47
C LYS A 107 -9.34 -10.06 2.30
N LYS A 108 -9.49 -9.12 1.37
CA LYS A 108 -10.78 -8.87 0.71
C LYS A 108 -10.74 -9.60 -0.64
N PRO A 109 -11.82 -10.28 -1.08
CA PRO A 109 -11.81 -10.94 -2.37
C PRO A 109 -11.63 -9.87 -3.46
N ALA A 110 -10.42 -9.82 -4.03
CA ALA A 110 -10.10 -8.89 -5.09
C ALA A 110 -11.13 -9.06 -6.21
N GLY A 111 -11.66 -7.94 -6.70
CA GLY A 111 -12.64 -8.01 -7.78
C GLY A 111 -11.96 -8.50 -9.06
N THR A 112 -12.65 -9.35 -9.81
CA THR A 112 -12.14 -9.93 -11.06
C THR A 112 -12.61 -9.11 -12.26
N GLY A 113 -11.81 -9.09 -13.33
CA GLY A 113 -12.17 -8.45 -14.61
C GLY A 113 -13.25 -9.20 -15.41
N ARG A 114 -13.83 -10.27 -14.85
CA ARG A 114 -14.92 -11.05 -15.46
C ARG A 114 -16.08 -11.13 -14.46
N THR A 115 -17.31 -10.99 -14.96
CA THR A 115 -18.51 -11.15 -14.12
C THR A 115 -19.02 -12.58 -14.14
N VAL A 116 -19.36 -13.12 -12.97
CA VAL A 116 -20.00 -14.44 -12.81
C VAL A 116 -21.40 -14.29 -12.21
N ARG A 117 -22.28 -15.28 -12.41
CA ARG A 117 -23.59 -15.29 -11.77
C ARG A 117 -23.46 -15.61 -10.28
N CYS A 118 -24.10 -14.81 -9.44
CA CYS A 118 -24.10 -14.98 -7.99
C CYS A 118 -24.48 -16.42 -7.59
N GLN A 119 -23.73 -16.95 -6.61
CA GLN A 119 -23.95 -18.29 -6.05
C GLN A 119 -25.03 -18.33 -4.97
N GLY A 120 -25.47 -17.17 -4.46
CA GLY A 120 -26.48 -17.08 -3.41
C GLY A 120 -27.87 -17.56 -3.82
N ILE A 121 -28.61 -18.07 -2.84
CA ILE A 121 -30.01 -18.49 -2.97
C ILE A 121 -30.90 -17.44 -2.30
N THR A 122 -31.92 -17.00 -3.01
CA THR A 122 -32.89 -16.02 -2.49
C THR A 122 -33.76 -16.64 -1.39
N LYS A 123 -34.43 -15.81 -0.58
CA LYS A 123 -35.42 -16.28 0.42
C LYS A 123 -36.52 -17.17 -0.18
N LYS A 124 -36.77 -17.07 -1.49
CA LYS A 124 -37.74 -17.89 -2.24
C LYS A 124 -37.17 -19.23 -2.74
N GLY A 125 -35.94 -19.58 -2.38
CA GLY A 125 -35.28 -20.84 -2.77
C GLY A 125 -34.70 -20.87 -4.18
N THR A 126 -34.81 -19.79 -4.96
CA THR A 126 -34.26 -19.73 -6.33
C THR A 126 -32.87 -19.11 -6.36
N ARG A 127 -32.02 -19.55 -7.30
CA ARG A 127 -30.67 -19.01 -7.49
C ARG A 127 -30.70 -17.54 -7.91
N CYS A 128 -29.92 -16.71 -7.22
CA CYS A 128 -29.79 -15.30 -7.52
C CYS A 128 -29.42 -15.06 -9.00
N LYS A 129 -30.06 -14.06 -9.61
CA LYS A 129 -29.84 -13.68 -11.01
C LYS A 129 -28.82 -12.56 -11.17
N HIS A 130 -28.36 -11.94 -10.08
CA HIS A 130 -27.36 -10.87 -10.16
C HIS A 130 -26.02 -11.41 -10.64
N MET A 131 -25.39 -10.65 -11.54
CA MET A 131 -24.00 -10.84 -11.90
C MET A 131 -23.11 -10.11 -10.89
N THR A 132 -21.92 -10.66 -10.63
CA THR A 132 -20.96 -10.11 -9.69
C THR A 132 -19.55 -10.26 -10.23
N SER A 133 -18.73 -9.24 -10.01
CA SER A 133 -17.28 -9.28 -10.20
C SER A 133 -16.53 -9.42 -8.87
N ILE A 134 -17.23 -9.66 -7.75
CA ILE A 134 -16.60 -9.89 -6.44
C ILE A 134 -15.92 -11.26 -6.49
N GLY A 135 -14.66 -11.33 -6.07
CA GLY A 135 -13.83 -12.54 -6.20
C GLY A 135 -14.38 -13.77 -5.46
N ASN A 136 -15.30 -13.60 -4.51
CA ASN A 136 -15.95 -14.70 -3.80
C ASN A 136 -17.15 -15.31 -4.56
N GLY A 137 -17.57 -14.73 -5.70
CA GLY A 137 -18.70 -15.24 -6.49
C GLY A 137 -20.09 -14.92 -5.93
N TYR A 138 -20.19 -14.10 -4.87
CA TYR A 138 -21.45 -13.62 -4.31
C TYR A 138 -21.72 -12.17 -4.69
N CYS A 139 -22.99 -11.78 -4.84
CA CYS A 139 -23.34 -10.38 -5.10
C CYS A 139 -23.37 -9.59 -3.80
N PHE A 140 -23.48 -8.26 -3.90
CA PHE A 140 -23.48 -7.38 -2.74
C PHE A 140 -24.61 -7.64 -1.72
N GLN A 141 -25.66 -8.37 -2.09
CA GLN A 141 -26.77 -8.77 -1.22
C GLN A 141 -26.60 -10.14 -0.57
N HIS A 142 -25.67 -10.96 -1.06
CA HIS A 142 -25.41 -12.32 -0.57
C HIS A 142 -23.95 -12.45 -0.09
N GLN A 143 -23.32 -11.37 0.39
CA GLN A 143 -21.99 -11.46 0.96
C GLN A 143 -22.04 -12.34 2.22
N PRO A 144 -21.21 -13.40 2.31
CA PRO A 144 -21.06 -14.14 3.55
C PRO A 144 -20.36 -13.25 4.58
N ASP A 145 -20.85 -13.29 5.82
CA ASP A 145 -20.26 -12.59 6.96
C ASP A 145 -18.87 -13.16 7.33
#